data_AF-A0A957BW79-F1
#
_entry.id   AF-A0A957BW79-F1
#
_cell.length_a   1.000
_cell.length_b   1.000
_cell.length_c   1.000
_cell.angle_alpha   90.00
_cell.angle_beta   90.00
_cell.angle_gamma   90.00
#
_symmetry.space_group_name_H-M   'P 1'
#
loop_
_entity.id
_entity.type
_entity.pdbx_description
1 polymer ?
#
loop_
_entity_poly.entity_id
_entity_poly.type
_entity_poly.pdbx_seq_one_letter_code
_entity_poly.pdbx_strand_id
1 'polypeptide(L)'
;MRRRATYCLLHTESQTGLMITIEQIFVIAAIFLLLSILASKVAVKSGVPALLLFLLLGMLAGSDGIGGIYFDNPPLSQAIGVVALAFILFSGGLDTAW
;
A
#
# COMPACT_ATOMS: atom_id res chain seq x y z
N MET A 1 -26.73 4.83 46.08
CA MET A 1 -25.41 4.21 45.80
C MET A 1 -25.51 3.11 44.71
N ARG A 2 -26.23 3.34 43.59
CA ARG A 2 -26.54 2.29 42.57
C ARG A 2 -26.65 2.81 41.13
N ARG A 3 -25.73 3.69 40.68
CA ARG A 3 -25.72 4.26 39.31
C ARG A 3 -24.33 4.44 38.66
N ARG A 4 -23.28 3.74 39.13
CA ARG A 4 -21.92 3.83 38.54
C ARG A 4 -21.42 2.57 37.82
N ALA A 5 -22.13 1.44 37.88
CA ALA A 5 -21.66 0.20 37.26
C ALA A 5 -22.04 0.06 35.77
N THR A 6 -23.07 0.77 35.30
CA THR A 6 -23.57 0.59 33.92
C THR A 6 -22.80 1.40 32.88
N TYR A 7 -22.06 2.45 33.26
CA TYR A 7 -21.27 3.26 32.33
C TYR A 7 -19.90 2.67 31.97
N CYS A 8 -19.39 1.69 32.73
CA CYS A 8 -18.09 1.07 32.46
C CYS A 8 -18.17 -0.10 31.47
N LEU A 9 -19.37 -0.70 31.31
CA LEU A 9 -19.58 -1.89 30.45
C LEU A 9 -20.00 -1.52 29.02
N LEU A 10 -20.41 -0.28 28.76
CA LEU A 10 -20.71 0.22 27.41
C LEU A 10 -19.48 0.83 26.70
N HIS A 11 -18.34 0.94 27.39
CA HIS A 11 -17.10 1.45 26.80
C HIS A 11 -16.19 0.31 26.27
N THR A 12 -16.52 -0.96 26.55
CA THR A 12 -15.73 -2.12 26.11
C THR A 12 -16.31 -2.87 24.91
N GLU A 13 -17.47 -2.44 24.38
CA GLU A 13 -18.07 -3.01 23.14
C GLU A 13 -17.80 -2.15 21.88
N SER A 14 -17.13 -1.00 22.00
CA SER A 14 -16.84 -0.08 20.87
C SER A 14 -15.35 0.00 20.50
N GLN A 15 -14.53 -0.98 20.90
CA GLN A 15 -13.09 -1.06 20.58
C GLN A 15 -12.73 -2.32 19.76
N THR A 16 -13.70 -2.92 19.06
CA THR A 16 -13.45 -3.87 17.95
C THR A 16 -13.10 -3.12 16.65
N GLY A 17 -12.24 -2.10 16.76
CA GLY A 17 -11.73 -1.32 15.64
C GLY A 17 -10.42 -1.89 15.12
N LEU A 18 -10.50 -2.97 14.34
CA LEU A 18 -9.49 -3.45 13.37
C LEU A 18 -8.00 -3.25 13.76
N MET A 19 -7.47 -4.10 14.65
CA MET A 19 -6.02 -4.27 14.79
C MET A 19 -5.49 -4.97 13.53
N ILE A 20 -5.02 -4.23 12.53
CA ILE A 20 -4.34 -4.82 11.36
C ILE A 20 -3.15 -5.63 11.90
N THR A 21 -3.26 -6.96 11.84
CA THR A 21 -2.18 -7.85 12.30
C THR A 21 -1.13 -7.98 11.19
N ILE A 22 0.12 -8.28 11.56
CA ILE A 22 1.23 -8.46 10.60
C ILE A 22 0.88 -9.48 9.50
N GLU A 23 0.11 -10.52 9.84
CA GLU A 23 -0.39 -11.53 8.90
C GLU A 23 -1.24 -10.90 7.78
N GLN A 24 -2.15 -9.99 8.13
CA GLN A 24 -3.00 -9.30 7.15
C GLN A 24 -2.18 -8.40 6.23
N ILE A 25 -1.17 -7.70 6.76
CA ILE A 25 -0.25 -6.88 5.95
C ILE A 25 0.50 -7.76 4.94
N PHE A 26 0.99 -8.92 5.37
CA PHE A 26 1.66 -9.87 4.48
C PHE A 26 0.72 -10.40 3.39
N VAL A 27 -0.53 -10.73 3.75
CA VAL A 27 -1.54 -11.18 2.78
C VAL A 27 -1.84 -10.09 1.75
N ILE A 28 -2.06 -8.86 2.18
CA ILE A 28 -2.32 -7.72 1.29
C ILE A 28 -1.11 -7.48 0.38
N ALA A 29 0.10 -7.46 0.94
CA ALA A 29 1.33 -7.28 0.17
C ALA A 29 1.52 -8.40 -0.88
N ALA A 30 1.26 -9.66 -0.52
CA ALA A 30 1.37 -10.79 -1.43
C ALA A 30 0.37 -10.70 -2.60
N ILE A 31 -0.89 -10.34 -2.32
CA ILE A 31 -1.91 -10.13 -3.35
C ILE A 31 -1.48 -8.97 -4.28
N PHE A 32 -0.99 -7.87 -3.70
CA PHE A 32 -0.54 -6.72 -4.47
C PHE A 32 0.64 -7.05 -5.39
N LEU A 33 1.60 -7.83 -4.89
CA LEU A 33 2.75 -8.32 -5.65
C LEU A 33 2.30 -9.25 -6.80
N LEU A 34 1.35 -10.16 -6.53
CA LEU A 34 0.76 -11.01 -7.56
C LEU A 34 0.10 -10.20 -8.68
N LEU A 35 -0.76 -9.24 -8.33
CA LEU A 35 -1.43 -8.35 -9.29
C LEU A 35 -0.41 -7.58 -10.13
N SER A 36 0.66 -7.11 -9.51
CA SER A 36 1.76 -6.40 -10.15
C SER A 36 2.51 -7.25 -11.18
N ILE A 37 2.82 -8.52 -10.87
CA ILE A 37 3.46 -9.44 -11.84
C ILE A 37 2.52 -9.73 -13.02
N LEU A 38 1.24 -9.98 -12.73
CA LEU A 38 0.24 -10.18 -13.78
C LEU A 38 0.13 -8.94 -14.69
N ALA A 39 0.07 -7.75 -14.09
CA ALA A 39 0.03 -6.49 -14.81
C ALA A 39 1.28 -6.28 -15.67
N SER A 40 2.48 -6.59 -15.16
CA SER A 40 3.74 -6.51 -15.92
C SER A 40 3.70 -7.41 -17.17
N LYS A 41 3.18 -8.64 -17.05
CA LYS A 41 3.02 -9.54 -18.19
C LYS A 41 2.02 -9.02 -19.23
N VAL A 42 0.95 -8.38 -18.77
CA VAL A 42 -0.05 -7.72 -19.64
C VAL A 42 0.54 -6.48 -20.33
N ALA A 43 1.40 -5.72 -19.65
CA ALA A 43 2.07 -4.53 -20.17
C ALA A 43 2.87 -4.85 -21.44
N VAL A 44 3.66 -5.93 -21.38
CA VAL A 44 4.48 -6.41 -22.51
C VAL A 44 3.61 -6.77 -23.73
N LYS A 45 2.41 -7.33 -23.50
CA LYS A 45 1.50 -7.71 -24.59
C LYS A 45 0.70 -6.51 -25.14
N SER A 46 0.40 -5.52 -24.31
CA SER A 46 -0.49 -4.40 -24.65
C SER A 46 0.24 -3.17 -25.20
N GLY A 47 1.58 -3.19 -25.23
CA GLY A 47 2.41 -2.06 -25.66
C GLY A 47 2.40 -0.86 -24.70
N VAL A 48 1.72 -1.01 -23.55
CA VAL A 48 1.66 0.01 -22.50
C VAL A 48 2.87 -0.15 -21.58
N PRO A 49 3.59 0.93 -21.23
CA PRO A 49 4.69 0.85 -20.27
C PRO A 49 4.22 0.26 -18.93
N ALA A 50 4.97 -0.71 -18.40
CA ALA A 50 4.65 -1.34 -17.11
C ALA A 50 4.50 -0.32 -15.98
N LEU A 51 5.26 0.79 -16.04
CA LEU A 51 5.18 1.91 -15.10
C LEU A 51 3.75 2.45 -14.96
N LEU A 52 3.02 2.59 -16.07
CA LEU A 52 1.65 3.13 -16.07
C LEU A 52 0.67 2.19 -15.35
N LEU A 53 0.85 0.88 -15.51
CA LEU A 53 0.04 -0.14 -14.86
C LEU A 53 0.30 -0.21 -13.35
N PHE A 54 1.56 -0.12 -12.93
CA PHE A 54 1.92 -0.04 -11.52
C PHE A 54 1.38 1.22 -10.86
N LEU A 55 1.43 2.36 -11.57
CA LEU A 55 0.81 3.61 -11.10
C LEU A 55 -0.71 3.43 -10.87
N LEU A 56 -1.40 2.79 -11.81
CA LEU A 56 -2.84 2.55 -11.71
C LEU A 56 -3.19 1.62 -10.54
N LEU A 57 -2.42 0.55 -10.33
CA LEU A 57 -2.56 -0.32 -9.15
C LEU A 57 -2.35 0.46 -7.84
N GLY A 58 -1.36 1.34 -7.78
CA GLY A 58 -1.11 2.20 -6.62
C GLY A 58 -2.25 3.19 -6.35
N MET A 59 -2.78 3.83 -7.39
CA MET A 59 -3.95 4.71 -7.26
C MET A 59 -5.20 3.93 -6.80
N LEU A 60 -5.40 2.70 -7.27
CA LEU A 60 -6.49 1.83 -6.79
C LEU A 60 -6.31 1.39 -5.34
N ALA A 61 -5.08 1.31 -4.84
CA ALA A 61 -4.81 1.04 -3.43
C ALA A 61 -4.95 2.28 -2.53
N GLY A 62 -4.85 3.49 -3.09
CA GLY A 62 -4.94 4.75 -2.36
C GLY A 62 -6.35 5.13 -1.90
N SER A 63 -6.46 6.34 -1.36
CA SER A 63 -7.69 6.87 -0.76
C SER A 63 -8.88 6.95 -1.72
N ASP A 64 -8.62 7.23 -3.00
CA ASP A 64 -9.65 7.34 -4.05
C ASP A 64 -9.96 5.99 -4.71
N GLY A 65 -9.20 4.95 -4.34
CA GLY A 65 -9.35 3.60 -4.85
C GLY A 65 -10.10 2.66 -3.92
N ILE A 66 -10.11 1.38 -4.27
CA ILE A 66 -10.72 0.31 -3.47
C ILE A 66 -9.96 0.04 -2.15
N GLY A 67 -8.69 0.46 -2.05
CA GLY A 67 -7.85 0.22 -0.88
C GLY A 67 -8.07 1.20 0.26
N GLY A 68 -8.58 2.41 0.00
CA GLY A 68 -8.89 3.41 1.05
C GLY A 68 -7.69 3.82 1.92
N ILE A 69 -6.45 3.62 1.45
CA ILE A 69 -5.25 3.93 2.22
C ILE A 69 -4.98 5.44 2.16
N TYR A 70 -5.04 6.10 3.31
CA TYR A 70 -4.73 7.53 3.44
C TYR A 70 -3.22 7.76 3.53
N PHE A 71 -2.66 8.43 2.52
CA PHE A 71 -1.24 8.79 2.45
C PHE A 71 -0.98 10.24 2.88
N ASP A 72 -1.55 10.67 4.01
CA ASP A 72 -1.45 12.07 4.48
C ASP A 72 -0.19 12.33 5.33
N ASN A 73 0.96 11.85 4.85
CA ASN A 73 2.24 12.11 5.50
C ASN A 73 3.31 12.48 4.46
N PRO A 74 3.46 13.78 4.16
CA PRO A 74 4.46 14.25 3.20
C PRO A 74 5.90 13.77 3.48
N PRO A 75 6.41 13.78 4.74
CA PRO A 75 7.79 13.36 4.99
C PRO A 75 8.01 11.85 4.77
N LEU A 76 7.03 11.00 5.13
CA LEU A 76 7.12 9.56 4.88
C LEU A 76 7.12 9.27 3.36
N SER A 77 6.19 9.88 2.62
CA SER A 77 6.06 9.72 1.17
C SER A 77 7.34 10.18 0.45
N GLN A 78 7.94 11.29 0.88
CA GLN A 78 9.21 11.76 0.35
C GLN A 78 10.34 10.77 0.63
N ALA A 79 10.47 10.26 1.86
CA ALA A 79 11.53 9.33 2.21
C ALA A 79 11.47 8.04 1.37
N ILE A 80 10.28 7.46 1.21
CA ILE A 80 10.08 6.27 0.38
C ILE A 80 10.38 6.58 -1.09
N GLY A 81 9.95 7.74 -1.58
CA GLY A 81 10.21 8.19 -2.95
C GLY A 81 11.71 8.36 -3.25
N VAL A 82 12.47 8.97 -2.33
CA VAL A 82 13.93 9.14 -2.48
C VAL A 82 14.63 7.77 -2.52
N VAL A 83 14.26 6.84 -1.65
CA VAL A 83 14.81 5.47 -1.65
C VAL A 83 14.49 4.76 -2.96
N ALA A 84 13.24 4.83 -3.43
CA ALA A 84 12.83 4.23 -4.70
C ALA A 84 13.56 4.84 -5.91
N LEU A 85 13.68 6.17 -5.96
CA LEU A 85 14.40 6.88 -7.03
C LEU A 85 15.89 6.48 -7.06
N ALA A 86 16.52 6.35 -5.89
CA ALA A 86 17.90 5.88 -5.78
C ALA A 86 18.06 4.47 -6.38
N PHE A 87 17.15 3.53 -6.08
CA PHE A 87 17.17 2.20 -6.69
C PHE A 87 16.97 2.21 -8.22
N ILE A 88 16.02 3.01 -8.72
CA ILE A 88 15.73 3.10 -10.16
C ILE A 88 16.95 3.68 -10.92
N LEU A 89 17.51 4.80 -10.44
CA LEU A 89 18.70 5.42 -11.05
C LEU A 89 19.92 4.50 -10.98
N PHE A 90 20.12 3.82 -9.84
CA PHE A 90 21.22 2.87 -9.67
C PHE A 90 21.10 1.69 -10.63
N SER A 91 19.92 1.06 -10.73
CA SER A 91 19.68 -0.04 -11.67
C SER A 91 19.91 0.41 -13.12
N GLY A 92 19.34 1.54 -13.52
CA GLY A 92 19.48 2.04 -14.89
C GLY A 92 20.91 2.41 -15.27
N GLY A 93 21.72 2.89 -14.31
CA GLY A 93 23.14 3.18 -14.53
C GLY A 93 24.04 1.95 -14.63
N LEU A 94 23.67 0.84 -13.99
CA LEU A 94 24.40 -0.43 -14.09
C LEU A 94 24.08 -1.21 -15.37
N ASP A 95 22.84 -1.12 -15.87
CA ASP A 95 22.38 -1.85 -17.05
C ASP A 95 22.92 -1.28 -18.38
N THR A 96 23.55 -0.09 -18.36
CA THR A 96 24.21 0.47 -19.53
C THR A 96 25.60 -0.13 -19.71
N ALA A 97 25.75 -1.07 -20.64
CA ALA A 97 27.05 -1.54 -21.10
C ALA A 97 27.76 -0.42 -21.89
N TRP A 98 28.87 0.07 -21.35
CA TRP A 98 29.81 0.94 -22.04
C TRP A 98 30.88 0.12 -22.76
#